data_AF-A0A2V7DAC0-F1
#
_entry.id   AF-A0A2V7DAC0-F1
#
_cell.length_a   1.000
_cell.length_b   1.000
_cell.length_c   1.000
_cell.angle_alpha   90.00
_cell.angle_beta   90.00
_cell.angle_gamma   90.00
#
_symmetry.space_group_name_H-M   'P 1'
#
loop_
_entity.id
_entity.type
_entity.pdbx_description
1 polymer ?
#
loop_
_entity_poly.entity_id
_entity_poly.type
_entity_poly.pdbx_seq_one_letter_code
_entity_poly.pdbx_strand_id
1 'polypeptide(L)'
;MIELEGKWLAVWLSLEEVFSIFGFGSLATGSSEVWMVAGRIVGESPTGLWLRVENVSNEKNQSQLGALTTATPTYFLPWHRISSARLLDEKPGPDAVMGFKPR
;
A
#
# COMPACT_ATOMS: atom_id res chain seq x y z
N MET A 1 -21.59 -4.60 10.36
CA MET A 1 -20.32 -5.26 9.96
C MET A 1 -20.03 -4.74 8.56
N ILE A 2 -18.89 -4.07 8.36
CA ILE A 2 -18.54 -3.55 7.02
C ILE A 2 -17.94 -4.73 6.25
N GLU A 3 -18.47 -5.02 5.07
CA GLU A 3 -17.88 -6.00 4.16
C GLU A 3 -16.64 -5.38 3.51
N LEU A 4 -15.46 -5.89 3.87
CA LEU A 4 -14.17 -5.36 3.42
C LEU A 4 -13.60 -6.11 2.22
N GLU A 5 -13.93 -7.39 2.07
CA GLU A 5 -13.42 -8.21 0.97
C GLU A 5 -13.84 -7.65 -0.40
N GLY A 6 -12.91 -7.65 -1.35
CA GLY A 6 -13.13 -7.09 -2.69
C GLY A 6 -12.95 -5.58 -2.79
N LYS A 7 -12.98 -4.82 -1.68
CA LYS A 7 -12.68 -3.39 -1.67
C LYS A 7 -11.20 -3.13 -1.85
N TRP A 8 -10.89 -1.90 -2.23
CA TRP A 8 -9.53 -1.39 -2.37
C TRP A 8 -9.08 -0.67 -1.11
N LEU A 9 -7.89 -1.00 -0.64
CA LEU A 9 -7.21 -0.25 0.40
C LEU A 9 -6.03 0.48 -0.23
N ALA A 10 -6.00 1.80 -0.07
CA ALA A 10 -4.82 2.62 -0.32
C ALA A 10 -4.21 3.02 1.03
N VAL A 11 -2.90 2.85 1.20
CA VAL A 11 -2.18 3.19 2.42
C VAL A 11 -0.97 4.03 2.07
N TRP A 12 -0.73 5.11 2.79
CA TRP A 12 0.42 5.97 2.59
C TRP A 12 1.46 5.69 3.65
N LEU A 13 2.63 5.28 3.20
CA LEU A 13 3.72 4.78 4.02
C LEU A 13 4.99 5.49 3.61
N SER A 14 5.91 5.66 4.55
CA SER A 14 7.28 6.01 4.20
C SER A 14 7.92 4.87 3.39
N LEU A 15 8.96 5.20 2.62
CA LEU A 15 9.69 4.19 1.86
C LEU A 15 10.27 3.08 2.77
N GLU A 16 10.75 3.42 3.96
CA GLU A 16 11.23 2.45 4.96
C GLU A 16 10.14 1.45 5.38
N GLU A 17 8.91 1.91 5.58
CA GLU A 17 7.79 1.05 5.96
C GLU A 17 7.36 0.14 4.81
N VAL A 18 7.37 0.65 3.59
CA VAL A 18 7.14 -0.16 2.38
C VAL A 18 8.19 -1.28 2.32
N PHE A 19 9.46 -0.97 2.51
CA PHE A 19 10.52 -1.98 2.61
C PHE A 19 10.28 -3.00 3.72
N SER A 20 9.92 -2.53 4.93
CA SER A 20 9.68 -3.38 6.09
C SER A 20 8.49 -4.33 5.92
N ILE A 21 7.43 -3.93 5.22
CA ILE A 21 6.20 -4.72 5.09
C ILE A 21 6.30 -5.71 3.92
N PHE A 22 6.87 -5.26 2.81
CA PHE A 22 6.81 -6.00 1.54
C PHE A 22 8.14 -6.68 1.17
N GLY A 23 9.20 -6.45 1.95
CA GLY A 23 10.49 -7.11 1.77
C GLY A 23 11.23 -6.69 0.50
N PHE A 24 10.98 -5.48 -0.01
CA PHE A 24 11.77 -4.92 -1.11
C PHE A 24 13.26 -4.89 -0.69
N GLY A 25 14.20 -5.15 -1.61
CA GLY A 25 15.63 -5.16 -1.27
C GLY A 25 16.12 -3.80 -0.78
N SER A 26 16.87 -3.77 0.32
CA SER A 26 17.47 -2.56 0.90
C SER A 26 18.13 -1.70 -0.16
N LEU A 27 17.82 -0.39 -0.21
CA LEU A 27 18.68 0.73 -0.64
C LEU A 27 17.86 2.03 -0.81
N ALA A 28 17.46 2.67 0.29
CA ALA A 28 17.16 4.11 0.32
C ALA A 28 16.98 4.59 1.77
N THR A 29 18.08 4.71 2.52
CA THR A 29 18.08 5.43 3.79
C THR A 29 17.97 6.93 3.51
N GLY A 30 16.99 7.61 4.13
CA GLY A 30 16.90 9.08 4.13
C GLY A 30 15.95 9.72 3.11
N SER A 31 15.10 8.96 2.43
CA SER A 31 14.03 9.54 1.60
C SER A 31 12.80 9.85 2.45
N SER A 32 12.41 11.13 2.51
CA SER A 32 11.13 11.57 3.09
C SER A 32 9.95 11.38 2.15
N GLU A 33 10.11 10.61 1.06
CA GLU A 33 9.05 10.38 0.09
C GLU A 33 7.97 9.48 0.67
N VAL A 34 6.72 9.90 0.46
CA VAL A 34 5.53 9.12 0.79
C VAL A 34 5.18 8.24 -0.40
N TRP A 35 4.92 6.96 -0.11
CA TRP A 35 4.54 5.95 -1.06
C TRP A 35 3.13 5.48 -0.79
N MET A 36 2.30 5.46 -1.83
CA MET A 36 1.00 4.81 -1.78
C MET A 36 1.16 3.35 -2.12
N VAL A 37 0.70 2.49 -1.23
CA VAL A 37 0.50 1.06 -1.48
C VAL A 37 -0.99 0.83 -1.65
N ALA A 38 -1.38 0.31 -2.81
CA ALA A 38 -2.76 -0.04 -3.09
C ALA A 38 -2.91 -1.52 -3.44
N GLY A 39 -3.91 -2.14 -2.83
CA GLY A 39 -4.24 -3.53 -3.05
C GLY A 39 -5.71 -3.82 -2.80
N ARG A 40 -6.17 -4.96 -3.34
CA ARG A 40 -7.49 -5.50 -3.03
C ARG A 40 -7.45 -6.25 -1.72
N ILE A 41 -8.43 -6.03 -0.86
CA ILE A 41 -8.62 -6.82 0.35
C ILE A 41 -9.13 -8.20 -0.07
N VAL A 42 -8.38 -9.24 0.29
CA VAL A 42 -8.70 -10.65 -0.02
C VAL A 42 -8.96 -11.46 1.25
N GLY A 43 -8.91 -10.82 2.42
CA GLY A 43 -9.20 -11.44 3.70
C GLY A 43 -8.95 -10.49 4.85
N GLU A 44 -9.60 -10.78 5.97
CA GLU A 44 -9.48 -10.05 7.23
C GLU A 44 -9.03 -11.01 8.34
N SER A 45 -8.21 -10.51 9.25
CA SER A 45 -7.88 -11.20 10.50
C SER A 45 -8.10 -10.24 11.68
N PRO A 46 -8.18 -10.77 12.92
CA PRO A 46 -8.28 -9.91 14.10
C PRO A 46 -7.13 -8.90 14.24
N THR A 47 -5.99 -9.10 13.57
CA THR A 47 -4.78 -8.29 13.70
C THR A 47 -4.42 -7.48 12.45
N GLY A 48 -5.17 -7.61 11.35
CA GLY A 48 -4.89 -6.87 10.12
C GLY A 48 -5.70 -7.34 8.90
N LEU A 49 -5.23 -6.93 7.73
CA LEU A 49 -5.83 -7.26 6.43
C LEU A 49 -4.86 -8.01 5.54
N TRP A 50 -5.38 -8.95 4.76
CA TRP A 50 -4.67 -9.54 3.64
C TRP A 50 -4.96 -8.74 2.38
N LEU A 51 -3.90 -8.24 1.74
CA LEU A 51 -3.96 -7.38 0.57
C LEU A 51 -3.26 -8.05 -0.60
N ARG A 52 -3.96 -8.22 -1.71
CA ARG A 52 -3.33 -8.46 -3.01
C ARG A 52 -2.85 -7.12 -3.55
N VAL A 53 -1.55 -6.85 -3.43
CA VAL A 53 -0.98 -5.56 -3.81
C VAL A 53 -0.83 -5.50 -5.32
N GLU A 54 -1.35 -4.42 -5.90
CA GLU A 54 -1.35 -4.20 -7.35
C GLU A 54 -0.69 -2.87 -7.75
N ASN A 55 -0.46 -1.97 -6.80
CA ASN A 55 0.23 -0.71 -7.07
C ASN A 55 1.05 -0.28 -5.86
N VAL A 56 2.29 0.15 -6.12
CA VAL A 56 3.18 0.81 -5.16
C VAL A 56 3.82 1.98 -5.89
N SER A 57 3.37 3.19 -5.58
CA SER A 57 3.74 4.40 -6.32
C SER A 57 3.92 5.63 -5.43
N ASN A 58 4.83 6.53 -5.81
CA ASN A 58 4.98 7.85 -5.17
C ASN A 58 4.37 8.98 -6.03
N GLU A 59 4.50 10.22 -5.55
CA GLU A 59 3.98 11.42 -6.22
C GLU A 59 4.62 11.70 -7.60
N LYS A 60 5.78 11.10 -7.87
CA LYS A 60 6.50 11.22 -9.15
C LYS A 60 6.08 10.14 -10.16
N ASN A 61 5.02 9.38 -9.87
CA ASN A 61 4.58 8.21 -10.64
C ASN A 61 5.67 7.13 -10.77
N GLN A 62 6.64 7.09 -9.86
CA GLN A 62 7.61 6.00 -9.83
C GLN A 62 6.91 4.77 -9.28
N SER A 63 6.94 3.66 -10.01
CA SER A 63 6.38 2.38 -9.58
C SER A 63 7.49 1.42 -9.18
N GLN A 64 7.40 0.86 -7.98
CA GLN A 64 8.32 -0.19 -7.51
C GLN A 64 7.77 -1.60 -7.76
N LEU A 65 6.54 -1.72 -8.29
CA LEU A 65 5.92 -3.02 -8.55
C LEU A 65 6.64 -3.79 -9.66
N GLY A 66 7.24 -3.09 -10.63
CA GLY A 66 7.97 -3.69 -11.74
C GLY A 66 9.20 -4.51 -11.31
N ALA A 67 9.71 -4.29 -10.10
CA ALA A 67 10.79 -5.08 -9.51
C ALA A 67 10.29 -6.35 -8.77
N LEU A 68 8.98 -6.44 -8.49
CA LEU A 68 8.34 -7.51 -7.72
C LEU A 68 7.53 -8.46 -8.61
N THR A 69 8.21 -9.15 -9.51
CA THR A 69 7.73 -10.41 -10.12
C THR A 69 6.47 -10.32 -11.01
N THR A 70 6.29 -11.31 -11.88
CA THR A 70 5.14 -11.44 -12.79
C THR A 70 3.82 -11.81 -12.08
N ALA A 71 3.83 -12.04 -10.76
CA ALA A 71 2.68 -12.46 -9.97
C ALA A 71 2.26 -11.35 -9.00
N THR A 72 0.97 -11.05 -8.90
CA THR A 72 0.41 -10.11 -7.90
C THR A 72 0.48 -10.73 -6.50
N PRO A 73 1.42 -10.36 -5.62
CA PRO A 73 1.62 -11.04 -4.36
C PRO A 73 0.58 -10.60 -3.32
N THR A 74 0.24 -11.51 -2.40
CA THR A 74 -0.62 -11.23 -1.25
C THR A 74 0.24 -10.95 -0.03
N TYR A 75 0.00 -9.83 0.63
CA TYR A 75 0.74 -9.39 1.82
C TYR A 75 -0.20 -9.16 2.99
N PHE A 76 0.32 -9.37 4.20
CA PHE A 76 -0.40 -9.06 5.42
C PHE A 76 -0.06 -7.65 5.90
N LEU A 77 -1.08 -6.82 6.12
CA LEU A 77 -0.93 -5.47 6.66
C LEU A 77 -1.54 -5.40 8.07
N PRO A 78 -0.71 -5.29 9.12
CA PRO A 78 -1.19 -5.18 10.49
C PRO A 78 -1.94 -3.88 10.76
N TRP A 79 -2.94 -3.88 11.65
CA TRP A 79 -3.76 -2.69 11.96
C TRP A 79 -2.95 -1.44 12.32
N HIS A 80 -1.86 -1.59 13.08
CA HIS A 80 -1.02 -0.48 13.49
C HIS A 80 -0.29 0.23 12.32
N ARG A 81 -0.22 -0.39 11.15
CA ARG A 81 0.30 0.20 9.90
C ARG A 81 -0.78 0.87 9.06
N ILE A 82 -2.05 0.70 9.42
CA ILE A 82 -3.22 1.30 8.75
C ILE A 82 -3.60 2.60 9.47
N SER A 83 -2.60 3.47 9.72
CA SER A 83 -2.82 4.77 10.36
C SER A 83 -3.24 5.84 9.36
N SER A 84 -2.72 5.76 8.13
CA SER A 84 -3.07 6.61 7.00
C SER A 84 -3.54 5.73 5.84
N ALA A 85 -4.82 5.38 5.85
CA ALA A 85 -5.42 4.55 4.82
C ALA A 85 -6.78 5.06 4.38
N ARG A 86 -7.14 4.72 3.14
CA ARG A 86 -8.44 4.99 2.55
C ARG A 86 -9.00 3.71 1.95
N LEU A 87 -10.23 3.41 2.33
CA LEU A 87 -11.03 2.37 1.70
C LEU A 87 -11.73 2.97 0.47
N LEU A 88 -11.68 2.24 -0.64
CA LEU A 88 -12.17 2.67 -1.94
C LEU A 88 -12.96 1.51 -2.56
N ASP A 89 -14.00 1.83 -3.32
CA ASP A 89 -14.75 0.81 -4.07
C ASP A 89 -14.03 0.45 -5.39
N GLU A 90 -13.17 1.35 -5.90
CA GLU A 90 -12.42 1.19 -7.15
C GLU A 90 -10.91 1.35 -6.96
N LYS A 91 -10.13 0.88 -7.94
CA LYS A 91 -8.66 0.95 -7.93
C LYS A 91 -8.21 2.43 -7.88
N PRO A 92 -7.41 2.84 -6.88
CA PRO A 92 -6.88 4.20 -6.85
C PRO A 92 -5.95 4.46 -8.04
N GLY A 93 -6.21 5.55 -8.73
CA GLY A 93 -5.29 6.10 -9.73
C GLY A 93 -4.09 6.82 -9.09
N PRO A 94 -3.11 7.24 -9.89
CA PRO A 94 -1.92 7.93 -9.39
C PRO A 94 -2.23 9.29 -8.74
N ASP A 95 -3.31 9.95 -9.17
CA ASP A 95 -3.77 11.22 -8.59
C ASP A 95 -4.19 11.07 -7.12
N ALA A 96 -4.51 9.86 -6.67
CA ALA A 96 -4.82 9.58 -5.26
C ALA A 96 -3.59 9.83 -4.35
N VAL A 97 -2.38 9.78 -4.90
CA VAL A 97 -1.14 10.10 -4.17
C VAL A 97 -1.06 11.61 -3.88
N MET A 98 -1.45 12.46 -4.83
CA MET A 98 -1.36 13.92 -4.69
C MET A 98 -2.37 14.52 -3.70
N GLY A 99 -3.43 13.79 -3.37
CA GLY A 99 -4.45 14.21 -2.39
C GLY A 99 -4.04 14.07 -0.93
N PHE A 100 -2.91 13.43 -0.64
CA PHE A 100 -2.43 13.22 0.72
C PHE A 100 -1.61 14.43 1.20
N LYS A 101 -2.07 15.07 2.28
CA LYS A 101 -1.27 16.03 3.06
C LYS A 101 -0.98 15.40 4.42
N PRO A 102 0.26 15.00 4.72
CA PRO A 102 0.61 14.60 6.09
C PRO A 102 0.31 15.78 7.02
N ARG A 103 -0.42 15.51 8.11
CA ARG A 103 -0.64 16.48 9.20
C ARG A 103 0.51 16.41 10.19
#